data_AF-A0A953QCU5-F1
#
_entry.id   AF-A0A953QCU5-F1
#
_cell.length_a   1.000
_cell.length_b   1.000
_cell.length_c   1.000
_cell.angle_alpha   90.00
_cell.angle_beta   90.00
_cell.angle_gamma   90.00
#
_symmetry.space_group_name_H-M   'P 1'
#
loop_
_entity.id
_entity.type
_entity.pdbx_description
1 polymer ?
#
loop_
_entity_poly.entity_id
_entity_poly.type
_entity_poly.pdbx_seq_one_letter_code
_entity_poly.pdbx_strand_id
1 'polypeptide(L)'
;DKLEWNTRYWRGLLKDVSFDIKEGDTPIVPVMLYDAKLAQDFARDLFDDGVYAVGFFFPVVPKGQARIRTQLSAAHERHHLDTAIKAFEKVGRKHGILGLGKKELIAKYEMELVR
;
A
#
# COMPACT_ATOMS: atom_id res chain seq x y z
N ASP A 1 23.92 0.37 1.03
CA ASP A 1 23.26 -0.25 2.20
C ASP A 1 22.13 -1.17 1.71
N LYS A 2 21.97 -2.38 2.27
CA LYS A 2 20.94 -3.37 1.88
C LYS A 2 19.52 -2.87 2.18
N LEU A 3 19.31 -2.20 3.32
CA LEU A 3 18.00 -1.65 3.70
C LEU A 3 17.53 -0.59 2.70
N GLU A 4 18.44 0.30 2.35
CA GLU A 4 18.22 1.39 1.39
C GLU A 4 17.93 0.83 -0.02
N TRP A 5 18.67 -0.20 -0.46
CA TRP A 5 18.39 -0.89 -1.72
C TRP A 5 17.01 -1.55 -1.71
N ASN A 6 16.66 -2.30 -0.66
CA ASN A 6 15.33 -2.92 -0.51
C ASN A 6 14.21 -1.88 -0.58
N THR A 7 14.41 -0.73 0.07
CA THR A 7 13.45 0.39 0.10
C THR A 7 13.24 0.97 -1.29
N ARG A 8 14.31 1.28 -2.02
CA ARG A 8 14.23 1.77 -3.40
C ARG A 8 13.58 0.76 -4.33
N TYR A 9 13.97 -0.51 -4.22
CA TYR A 9 13.42 -1.58 -5.04
C TYR A 9 11.91 -1.72 -4.82
N TRP A 10 11.46 -1.79 -3.58
CA TRP A 10 10.03 -1.87 -3.24
C TRP A 10 9.23 -0.66 -3.71
N ARG A 11 9.76 0.56 -3.55
CA ARG A 11 9.12 1.78 -4.08
C ARG A 11 8.99 1.74 -5.59
N GLY A 12 10.03 1.29 -6.30
CA GLY A 12 9.99 1.11 -7.75
C GLY A 12 8.89 0.14 -8.18
N LEU A 13 8.87 -1.05 -7.58
CA LEU A 13 7.85 -2.07 -7.84
C LEU A 13 6.42 -1.55 -7.63
N LEU A 14 6.14 -0.84 -6.53
CA LEU A 14 4.83 -0.25 -6.27
C LEU A 14 4.45 0.82 -7.31
N LYS A 15 5.41 1.65 -7.74
CA LYS A 15 5.19 2.66 -8.78
C LYS A 15 4.95 2.01 -10.14
N ASP A 16 5.67 0.94 -10.48
CA ASP A 16 5.54 0.22 -11.75
C ASP A 16 4.13 -0.37 -11.92
N VAL A 17 3.53 -0.87 -10.84
CA VAL A 17 2.13 -1.35 -10.84
C VAL A 17 1.11 -0.23 -10.56
N SER A 18 1.55 1.03 -10.55
CA SER A 18 0.72 2.23 -10.42
C SER A 18 -0.06 2.35 -9.09
N PHE A 19 0.52 1.95 -7.97
CA PHE A 19 -0.03 2.30 -6.65
C PHE A 19 0.24 3.77 -6.30
N ASP A 20 -0.75 4.41 -5.66
CA ASP A 20 -0.54 5.67 -4.97
C ASP A 20 0.28 5.42 -3.68
N ILE A 21 1.47 6.01 -3.60
CA ILE A 21 2.36 5.91 -2.45
C ILE A 21 2.80 7.28 -1.99
N LYS A 22 3.02 7.44 -0.69
CA LYS A 22 3.62 8.69 -0.20
C LYS A 22 5.09 8.79 -0.63
N GLU A 23 5.44 9.88 -1.30
CA GLU A 23 6.82 10.20 -1.66
C GLU A 23 7.73 10.28 -0.43
N GLY A 24 9.00 9.98 -0.64
CA GLY A 24 10.04 9.96 0.40
C GLY A 24 11.08 8.87 0.17
N ASP A 25 12.10 8.84 1.02
CA ASP A 25 13.26 7.96 0.94
C ASP A 25 13.39 7.02 2.15
N THR A 26 12.52 7.15 3.15
CA THR A 26 12.57 6.30 4.35
C THR A 26 12.14 4.85 4.08
N PRO A 27 12.60 3.88 4.89
CA PRO A 27 12.18 2.46 4.82
C PRO A 27 10.69 2.19 5.08
N ILE A 28 9.91 3.20 5.49
CA ILE A 28 8.47 3.10 5.62
C ILE A 28 7.85 3.58 4.30
N VAL A 29 7.14 2.69 3.62
CA VAL A 29 6.49 2.98 2.32
C VAL A 29 4.98 2.82 2.47
N PRO A 30 4.23 3.92 2.66
CA PRO A 30 2.79 3.86 2.79
C PRO A 30 2.11 3.75 1.42
N VAL A 31 1.28 2.72 1.23
CA VAL A 31 0.38 2.56 0.07
C VAL A 31 -0.96 3.17 0.43
N MET A 32 -1.33 4.25 -0.24
CA MET A 32 -2.45 5.10 0.13
C MET A 32 -3.77 4.54 -0.37
N LEU A 33 -4.75 4.42 0.54
CA LEU A 33 -6.09 3.91 0.24
C LEU A 33 -7.20 4.90 0.63
N TYR A 34 -6.88 5.83 1.53
CA TYR A 34 -7.71 6.93 2.02
C TYR A 34 -9.00 6.55 2.78
N ASP A 35 -9.56 5.36 2.55
CA ASP A 35 -10.70 4.81 3.27
C ASP A 35 -10.34 3.65 4.21
N ALA A 36 -11.02 3.62 5.37
CA ALA A 36 -10.77 2.64 6.41
C ALA A 36 -11.26 1.24 6.04
N LYS A 37 -12.42 1.12 5.36
CA LYS A 37 -12.97 -0.17 4.95
C LYS A 37 -12.11 -0.78 3.85
N LEU A 38 -11.76 0.01 2.83
CA LEU A 38 -10.83 -0.40 1.79
C LEU A 38 -9.50 -0.87 2.38
N ALA A 39 -8.93 -0.15 3.36
CA ALA A 39 -7.68 -0.56 4.00
C ALA A 39 -7.80 -1.89 4.78
N GLN A 40 -8.93 -2.15 5.42
CA GLN A 40 -9.20 -3.42 6.12
C GLN A 40 -9.35 -4.58 5.12
N ASP A 41 -10.18 -4.40 4.10
CA ASP A 41 -10.43 -5.41 3.09
C ASP A 41 -9.15 -5.74 2.30
N PHE A 42 -8.34 -4.72 1.96
CA PHE A 42 -7.06 -4.90 1.29
C PHE A 42 -6.06 -5.68 2.17
N ALA A 43 -5.95 -5.36 3.46
CA ALA A 43 -5.05 -6.06 4.38
C ALA A 43 -5.46 -7.53 4.57
N ARG A 44 -6.76 -7.80 4.67
CA ARG A 44 -7.30 -9.16 4.74
C ARG A 44 -7.00 -9.94 3.45
N ASP A 45 -7.25 -9.35 2.29
CA ASP A 45 -7.00 -10.01 1.00
C ASP A 45 -5.51 -10.29 0.77
N LEU A 46 -4.62 -9.39 1.21
CA LEU A 46 -3.17 -9.66 1.20
C LEU A 46 -2.81 -10.85 2.08
N PHE A 47 -3.41 -10.93 3.27
CA PHE A 47 -3.17 -12.03 4.20
C PHE A 47 -3.63 -13.37 3.61
N ASP A 48 -4.80 -13.40 2.96
CA ASP A 48 -5.31 -14.57 2.24
C ASP A 48 -4.36 -14.99 1.08
N ASP A 49 -3.63 -14.02 0.51
CA ASP A 49 -2.59 -14.24 -0.51
C ASP A 49 -1.18 -14.49 0.08
N GLY A 50 -1.08 -14.75 1.40
CA GLY A 50 0.16 -15.11 2.08
C GLY A 50 1.08 -13.94 2.44
N VAL A 51 0.60 -12.70 2.33
CA VAL A 51 1.35 -11.49 2.66
C VAL A 51 0.72 -10.80 3.86
N TYR A 52 1.40 -10.88 5.00
CA TYR A 52 0.98 -10.14 6.19
C TYR A 52 1.38 -8.67 6.10
N ALA A 53 0.41 -7.79 5.89
CA ALA A 53 0.59 -6.34 5.94
C ALA A 53 -0.54 -5.68 6.75
N VAL A 54 -0.22 -4.58 7.44
CA VAL A 54 -1.15 -3.93 8.36
C VAL A 54 -1.73 -2.67 7.74
N GLY A 55 -3.06 -2.58 7.70
CA GLY A 55 -3.80 -1.37 7.40
C GLY A 55 -3.81 -0.41 8.60
N PHE A 56 -3.52 0.86 8.33
CA PHE A 56 -3.59 1.96 9.30
C PHE A 56 -4.76 2.84 8.92
N PHE A 57 -5.70 3.03 9.85
CA PHE A 57 -6.89 3.88 9.71
C PHE A 57 -7.23 4.53 11.06
N PHE A 58 -8.26 5.38 11.12
CA PHE A 58 -8.65 6.08 12.34
C PHE A 58 -8.93 5.08 13.50
N PRO A 59 -8.46 5.34 14.74
CA PRO A 59 -7.84 6.58 15.24
C PRO A 59 -6.31 6.68 15.07
N VAL A 60 -5.65 5.65 14.52
CA VAL A 60 -4.18 5.61 14.41
C VAL A 60 -3.65 6.65 13.41
N VAL A 61 -4.43 6.93 12.36
CA VAL A 61 -4.18 8.01 11.40
C VAL A 61 -5.44 8.85 11.24
N PRO A 62 -5.34 10.13 10.83
CA PRO A 62 -6.52 10.95 10.56
C PRO A 62 -7.48 10.29 9.57
N LYS A 63 -8.78 10.58 9.71
CA LYS A 63 -9.79 10.18 8.71
C LYS A 63 -9.36 10.66 7.32
N GLY A 64 -9.68 9.88 6.29
CA GLY A 64 -9.29 10.20 4.91
C GLY A 64 -7.79 10.02 4.62
N GLN A 65 -7.02 9.35 5.51
CA GLN A 65 -5.60 9.04 5.31
C GLN A 65 -5.27 7.57 5.56
N ALA A 66 -6.26 6.69 5.41
CA ALA A 66 -6.04 5.26 5.57
C ALA A 66 -5.02 4.72 4.54
N ARG A 67 -4.22 3.72 4.93
CA ARG A 67 -3.12 3.21 4.12
C ARG A 67 -2.64 1.84 4.59
N ILE A 68 -2.03 1.06 3.70
CA ILE A 68 -1.21 -0.08 4.11
C ILE A 68 0.20 0.43 4.42
N ARG A 69 0.70 0.17 5.63
CA ARG A 69 2.06 0.56 6.02
C ARG A 69 3.02 -0.59 5.78
N THR A 70 3.81 -0.51 4.71
CA THR A 70 4.95 -1.41 4.52
C THR A 70 6.21 -0.85 5.17
N GLN A 71 7.04 -1.72 5.73
CA GLN A 71 8.27 -1.35 6.44
C GLN A 71 9.37 -2.32 6.02
N LEU A 72 10.35 -1.81 5.29
CA LEU A 72 11.44 -2.64 4.79
C LEU A 72 12.45 -2.91 5.90
N SER A 73 13.06 -4.07 5.81
CA SER A 73 14.15 -4.53 6.67
C SER A 73 15.30 -5.00 5.80
N ALA A 74 16.54 -4.87 6.28
CA ALA A 74 17.72 -5.41 5.62
C ALA A 74 17.65 -6.95 5.45
N ALA A 75 16.85 -7.64 6.28
CA ALA A 75 16.63 -9.07 6.20
C ALA A 75 15.70 -9.51 5.05
N HIS A 76 15.01 -8.58 4.39
CA HIS A 76 14.26 -8.93 3.20
C HIS A 76 15.21 -9.25 2.05
N GLU A 77 14.97 -10.37 1.39
CA GLU A 77 15.61 -10.72 0.14
C GLU A 77 14.72 -10.32 -1.04
N ARG A 78 15.34 -10.17 -2.21
CA ARG A 78 14.65 -9.74 -3.43
C ARG A 78 13.40 -10.59 -3.72
N HIS A 79 13.49 -11.91 -3.57
CA HIS A 79 12.37 -12.82 -3.82
C HIS A 79 11.20 -12.64 -2.83
N HIS A 80 11.45 -12.18 -1.60
CA HIS A 80 10.36 -11.80 -0.68
C HIS A 80 9.59 -10.61 -1.24
N LEU A 81 10.32 -9.59 -1.74
CA LEU A 81 9.72 -8.37 -2.32
C LEU A 81 8.98 -8.69 -3.63
N ASP A 82 9.56 -9.55 -4.48
CA ASP A 82 8.93 -9.99 -5.73
C ASP A 82 7.65 -10.81 -5.47
N THR A 83 7.62 -11.60 -4.40
CA THR A 83 6.41 -12.32 -3.98
C THR A 83 5.37 -11.36 -3.44
N ALA A 84 5.78 -10.42 -2.59
CA ALA A 84 4.89 -9.42 -2.02
C ALA A 84 4.24 -8.55 -3.10
N ILE A 85 5.00 -8.05 -4.08
CA ILE A 85 4.42 -7.17 -5.11
C ILE A 85 3.37 -7.89 -5.95
N LYS A 86 3.54 -9.19 -6.23
CA LYS A 86 2.54 -9.99 -6.97
C LYS A 86 1.22 -10.07 -6.22
N ALA A 87 1.26 -10.28 -4.90
CA ALA A 87 0.07 -10.26 -4.06
C ALA A 87 -0.56 -8.86 -4.04
N PHE A 88 0.24 -7.82 -3.81
CA PHE A 88 -0.24 -6.43 -3.85
C PHE A 88 -0.91 -6.11 -5.18
N GLU A 89 -0.28 -6.41 -6.31
CA GLU A 89 -0.80 -6.14 -7.63
C GLU A 89 -2.12 -6.89 -7.90
N LYS A 90 -2.19 -8.18 -7.51
CA LYS A 90 -3.41 -8.99 -7.61
C LYS A 90 -4.55 -8.38 -6.79
N VAL A 91 -4.31 -8.03 -5.53
CA VAL A 91 -5.31 -7.41 -4.65
C VAL A 91 -5.68 -6.00 -5.14
N GLY A 92 -4.73 -5.22 -5.61
CA GLY A 92 -4.95 -3.90 -6.24
C GLY A 92 -5.85 -3.97 -7.46
N ARG A 93 -5.67 -5.00 -8.31
CA ARG A 93 -6.59 -5.27 -9.42
C ARG A 93 -7.97 -5.69 -8.96
N LYS A 94 -8.07 -6.56 -7.95
CA LYS A 94 -9.36 -6.99 -7.35
C LYS A 94 -10.19 -5.79 -6.87
N HIS A 95 -9.56 -4.82 -6.21
CA HIS A 95 -10.21 -3.59 -5.74
C HIS A 95 -10.32 -2.50 -6.81
N GLY A 96 -9.72 -2.70 -7.99
CA GLY A 96 -9.74 -1.75 -9.10
C GLY A 96 -9.14 -0.39 -8.74
N ILE A 97 -8.01 -0.39 -8.03
CA ILE A 97 -7.36 0.82 -7.51
C ILE A 97 -6.02 1.18 -8.18
N LEU A 98 -5.50 0.30 -9.04
CA LEU A 98 -4.26 0.58 -9.76
C LEU A 98 -4.45 1.74 -10.74
N GLY A 99 -3.53 2.69 -10.74
CA GLY A 99 -3.60 3.91 -11.56
C GLY A 99 -4.54 4.99 -11.00
N LEU A 100 -5.17 4.77 -9.85
CA LEU A 100 -6.04 5.75 -9.21
C LEU A 100 -5.26 6.54 -8.15
N GLY A 101 -5.35 7.86 -8.20
CA GLY A 101 -4.89 8.74 -7.13
C GLY A 101 -6.00 9.01 -6.12
N LYS A 102 -5.70 9.88 -5.15
CA LYS A 102 -6.65 10.28 -4.11
C LYS A 102 -8.03 10.69 -4.63
N LYS A 103 -8.09 11.53 -5.67
CA LYS A 103 -9.39 12.07 -6.16
C LYS A 103 -10.23 10.97 -6.79
N GLU A 104 -9.61 10.10 -7.56
CA GLU A 104 -10.26 8.98 -8.23
C GLU A 104 -10.74 7.92 -7.23
N LEU A 105 -9.94 7.64 -6.19
CA LEU A 105 -10.32 6.72 -5.11
C LEU A 105 -11.50 7.27 -4.30
N ILE A 106 -11.48 8.55 -3.96
CA ILE A 106 -12.58 9.22 -3.27
C ILE A 106 -13.88 9.10 -4.08
N ALA A 107 -13.82 9.36 -5.40
CA ALA A 107 -14.98 9.23 -6.27
C ALA A 107 -15.48 7.78 -6.37
N LYS A 108 -14.58 6.81 -6.56
CA LYS A 108 -14.91 5.40 -6.75
C LYS A 108 -15.60 4.77 -5.55
N TYR A 109 -15.17 5.14 -4.35
CA TYR A 109 -15.67 4.58 -3.09
C TYR A 109 -16.60 5.52 -2.34
N GLU A 110 -17.07 6.59 -2.99
CA GLU A 110 -17.99 7.59 -2.43
C GLU A 110 -17.53 8.11 -1.06
N MET A 111 -16.22 8.32 -0.92
CA MET A 111 -15.61 8.68 0.35
C MET A 111 -15.95 10.13 0.70
N GLU A 112 -16.24 10.42 1.97
CA GLU A 112 -16.37 11.80 2.41
C GLU A 112 -15.02 12.51 2.35
N LEU A 113 -14.97 13.66 1.66
CA LEU A 113 -13.85 14.58 1.75
C LEU A 113 -13.83 15.15 3.17
N VAL A 114 -12.88 14.65 3.97
CA VAL A 114 -12.56 15.26 5.25
C VAL A 114 -11.98 16.64 4.94
N ARG A 115 -12.79 17.67 5.20
CA ARG A 115 -12.42 19.08 5.06
C ARG A 115 -11.36 19.48 6.07
#